data_AF-A0A835F9L3-F1
#
_entry.id   AF-A0A835F9L3-F1
#
_cell.length_a   1.000
_cell.length_b   1.000
_cell.length_c   1.000
_cell.angle_alpha   90.00
_cell.angle_beta   90.00
_cell.angle_gamma   90.00
#
_symmetry.space_group_name_H-M   'P 1'
#
loop_
_entity.id
_entity.type
_entity.pdbx_description
1 polymer ?
#
loop_
_entity_poly.entity_id
_entity_poly.type
_entity_poly.pdbx_seq_one_letter_code
_entity_poly.pdbx_strand_id
1 'polypeptide(L)'
;MFFRCPITKVVWGIVAQTIGANDAPGNLNQYWKWIDKYFPNNKQVHSFGLAAICWAIWKARNRACFDKKLIRHPTEIICHACSFMDFWTGLHKVDLQAQLNDGMKILLATACRILVNQQSAPPAPLRLMPVPEEDGQEDEHLTTRADN
;
A
#
# COMPACT_ATOMS: atom_id res chain seq x y z
N MET A 1 1.01 9.18 7.30
CA MET A 1 0.15 8.79 6.16
C MET A 1 0.87 7.88 5.17
N PHE A 2 2.06 8.27 4.68
CA PHE A 2 2.74 7.61 3.55
C PHE A 2 3.65 6.41 3.88
N PHE A 3 4.01 6.20 5.16
CA PHE A 3 4.98 5.15 5.54
C PHE A 3 4.50 4.21 6.65
N ARG A 4 3.44 4.57 7.39
CA ARG A 4 3.07 3.89 8.65
C ARG A 4 1.85 2.97 8.55
N CYS A 5 0.97 3.20 7.58
CA CYS A 5 -0.26 2.41 7.39
C CYS A 5 0.08 1.02 6.79
N PRO A 6 -0.68 -0.06 7.09
CA PRO A 6 -0.41 -1.39 6.55
C PRO A 6 -0.22 -1.42 5.02
N ILE A 7 -1.14 -0.80 4.28
CA ILE A 7 -1.07 -0.70 2.81
C ILE A 7 0.23 -0.02 2.38
N THR A 8 0.62 1.07 3.05
CA THR A 8 1.85 1.80 2.70
C THR A 8 3.11 0.98 3.00
N LYS A 9 3.13 0.18 4.06
CA LYS A 9 4.25 -0.72 4.35
C LYS A 9 4.40 -1.78 3.25
N VAL A 10 3.29 -2.31 2.75
CA VAL A 10 3.32 -3.26 1.63
C VAL A 10 3.83 -2.58 0.36
N VAL A 11 3.34 -1.39 0.02
CA VAL A 11 3.83 -0.60 -1.12
C VAL A 11 5.34 -0.38 -1.05
N TRP A 12 5.85 0.10 0.08
CA TRP A 12 7.29 0.28 0.27
C TRP A 12 8.07 -1.04 0.25
N GLY A 13 7.48 -2.14 0.72
CA GLY A 13 8.06 -3.48 0.62
C GLY A 13 8.16 -3.99 -0.84
N ILE A 14 7.19 -3.67 -1.69
CA ILE A 14 7.27 -3.97 -3.13
C ILE A 14 8.41 -3.17 -3.76
N VAL A 15 8.51 -1.89 -3.45
CA VAL A 15 9.60 -1.02 -3.94
C VAL A 15 10.95 -1.54 -3.44
N ALA A 16 11.06 -1.95 -2.18
CA ALA A 16 12.28 -2.56 -1.63
C ALA A 16 12.69 -3.82 -2.40
N GLN A 17 11.75 -4.73 -2.68
CA GLN A 17 12.02 -5.92 -3.48
C GLN A 17 12.55 -5.59 -4.89
N THR A 18 12.07 -4.51 -5.51
CA THR A 18 12.47 -4.14 -6.88
C THR A 18 13.91 -3.68 -6.98
N ILE A 19 14.43 -3.11 -5.89
CA ILE A 19 15.80 -2.62 -5.82
C ILE A 19 16.74 -3.59 -5.09
N GLY A 20 16.25 -4.78 -4.72
CA GLY A 20 17.01 -5.79 -3.99
C GLY A 20 17.28 -5.46 -2.52
N ALA A 21 16.50 -4.56 -1.92
CA ALA A 21 16.62 -4.20 -0.52
C ALA A 21 15.86 -5.19 0.38
N ASN A 22 16.49 -5.58 1.49
CA ASN A 22 15.88 -6.43 2.53
C ASN A 22 15.07 -5.62 3.56
N ASP A 23 15.18 -4.29 3.51
CA ASP A 23 14.56 -3.35 4.41
C ASP A 23 13.78 -2.28 3.62
N ALA A 24 12.76 -1.71 4.24
CA ALA A 24 11.91 -0.67 3.66
C ALA A 24 11.82 0.54 4.62
N PRO A 25 11.75 1.76 4.10
CA PRO A 25 11.77 2.97 4.93
C PRO A 25 10.47 3.13 5.72
N GLY A 26 10.59 3.46 7.01
CA GLY A 26 9.46 3.75 7.90
C GLY A 26 9.10 5.23 8.01
N ASN A 27 9.93 6.12 7.46
CA ASN A 27 9.71 7.56 7.44
C ASN A 27 10.62 8.24 6.37
N LEU A 28 10.40 9.54 6.17
CA LEU A 28 11.13 10.33 5.18
C LEU A 28 12.65 10.39 5.44
N ASN A 29 13.08 10.51 6.69
CA ASN A 29 14.50 10.57 7.02
C ASN A 29 15.21 9.22 6.76
N GLN A 30 14.53 8.12 7.04
CA GLN A 30 15.00 6.78 6.67
C GLN A 30 15.02 6.59 5.16
N TYR A 31 14.02 7.10 4.44
CA TYR A 31 13.96 7.02 2.98
C TYR A 31 15.22 7.60 2.32
N TRP A 32 15.64 8.81 2.69
CA TRP A 32 16.82 9.43 2.07
C TRP A 32 18.09 8.61 2.26
N LYS A 33 18.33 8.12 3.49
CA LYS A 33 19.49 7.27 3.79
C LYS A 33 19.41 5.93 3.06
N TRP A 34 18.20 5.38 2.99
CA TRP A 34 17.93 4.11 2.35
C TRP A 34 18.15 4.18 0.84
N ILE A 35 17.54 5.15 0.16
CA ILE A 35 17.65 5.27 -1.30
C ILE A 35 19.06 5.68 -1.74
N ASP A 36 19.75 6.56 -0.99
CA ASP A 36 21.14 6.91 -1.28
C ASP A 36 22.09 5.69 -1.15
N LYS A 37 21.79 4.73 -0.26
CA LYS A 37 22.56 3.48 -0.13
C LYS A 37 22.46 2.60 -1.38
N TYR A 38 21.27 2.48 -1.96
CA TYR A 38 21.03 1.61 -3.12
C TYR A 38 21.23 2.33 -4.47
N PHE A 39 21.14 3.67 -4.51
CA PHE A 39 21.30 4.50 -5.72
C PHE A 39 22.13 5.77 -5.49
N PRO A 40 23.41 5.69 -5.10
CA PRO A 40 24.19 6.85 -4.66
C PRO A 40 24.35 8.00 -5.69
N ASN A 41 24.22 7.71 -6.98
CA ASN A 41 24.57 8.66 -8.05
C ASN A 41 23.38 9.45 -8.62
N ASN A 42 22.14 9.19 -8.18
CA ASN A 42 20.93 9.66 -8.87
C ASN A 42 19.92 10.38 -7.95
N LYS A 43 20.39 11.38 -7.21
CA LYS A 43 19.56 12.14 -6.25
C LYS A 43 18.29 12.75 -6.85
N GLN A 44 18.30 13.13 -8.12
CA GLN A 44 17.10 13.64 -8.81
C GLN A 44 16.01 12.56 -8.93
N VAL A 45 16.41 11.30 -9.18
CA VAL A 45 15.50 10.14 -9.26
C VAL A 45 14.90 9.83 -7.89
N HIS A 46 15.63 10.08 -6.80
CA HIS A 46 15.16 9.80 -5.44
C HIS A 46 13.93 10.63 -5.10
N SER A 47 14.01 11.94 -5.32
CA SER A 47 12.87 12.84 -5.09
C SER A 47 11.71 12.54 -6.02
N PHE A 48 12.01 12.21 -7.28
CA PHE A 48 11.03 11.88 -8.30
C PHE A 48 10.20 10.63 -7.95
N GLY A 49 10.87 9.51 -7.65
CA GLY A 49 10.23 8.26 -7.27
C GLY A 49 9.43 8.39 -5.97
N LEU A 50 9.99 9.11 -4.98
CA LEU A 50 9.28 9.41 -3.74
C LEU A 50 7.98 10.18 -3.99
N ALA A 51 8.03 11.23 -4.81
CA ALA A 51 6.88 12.04 -5.15
C ALA A 51 5.78 11.21 -5.83
N ALA A 52 6.15 10.37 -6.80
CA ALA A 52 5.20 9.54 -7.53
C ALA A 52 4.51 8.50 -6.62
N ILE A 53 5.28 7.83 -5.76
CA ILE A 53 4.75 6.85 -4.79
C ILE A 53 3.84 7.55 -3.77
N CYS A 54 4.28 8.68 -3.21
CA CYS A 54 3.47 9.44 -2.26
C CYS A 54 2.16 9.93 -2.88
N TRP A 55 2.21 10.40 -4.12
CA TRP A 55 1.03 10.86 -4.85
C TRP A 55 0.05 9.72 -5.15
N ALA A 56 0.55 8.56 -5.55
CA ALA A 56 -0.27 7.37 -5.76
C ALA A 56 -0.96 6.92 -4.45
N ILE A 57 -0.22 6.89 -3.33
CA ILE A 57 -0.78 6.57 -2.01
C ILE A 57 -1.85 7.59 -1.62
N TRP A 58 -1.59 8.89 -1.80
CA TRP A 58 -2.54 9.96 -1.51
C TRP A 58 -3.84 9.77 -2.31
N LYS A 59 -3.74 9.59 -3.63
CA LYS A 59 -4.90 9.39 -4.51
C LYS A 59 -5.68 8.14 -4.15
N ALA A 60 -5.02 7.02 -3.88
CA ALA A 60 -5.68 5.77 -3.50
C ALA A 60 -6.47 5.93 -2.19
N ARG A 61 -5.88 6.59 -1.19
CA ARG A 61 -6.56 6.86 0.09
C ARG A 61 -7.73 7.83 -0.07
N ASN A 62 -7.58 8.88 -0.86
CA ASN A 62 -8.67 9.83 -1.09
C ASN A 62 -9.85 9.14 -1.80
N ARG A 63 -9.60 8.28 -2.80
CA ARG A 63 -10.67 7.50 -3.44
C ARG A 63 -11.38 6.58 -2.46
N ALA A 64 -10.66 5.96 -1.54
CA ALA A 64 -11.28 5.12 -0.51
C ALA A 64 -12.15 5.94 0.46
N CYS A 65 -11.72 7.13 0.85
CA CYS A 65 -12.46 8.00 1.77
C CYS A 65 -13.66 8.70 1.12
N PHE A 66 -13.49 9.23 -0.10
CA PHE A 66 -14.50 10.07 -0.75
C PHE A 66 -15.41 9.28 -1.70
N ASP A 67 -14.84 8.36 -2.50
CA ASP A 67 -15.59 7.61 -3.52
C ASP A 67 -16.07 6.25 -3.00
N LYS A 68 -15.75 5.89 -1.75
CA LYS A 68 -15.99 4.56 -1.15
C LYS A 68 -15.40 3.40 -1.98
N LYS A 69 -14.38 3.68 -2.81
CA LYS A 69 -13.70 2.68 -3.63
C LYS A 69 -12.58 2.03 -2.82
N LEU A 70 -12.80 0.79 -2.40
CA LEU A 70 -11.78 0.01 -1.69
C LEU A 70 -10.58 -0.28 -2.59
N ILE A 71 -9.38 -0.14 -2.02
CA ILE A 71 -8.13 -0.57 -2.66
C ILE A 71 -8.13 -2.10 -2.62
N ARG A 72 -8.36 -2.76 -3.76
CA ARG A 72 -8.42 -4.22 -3.83
C ARG A 72 -7.05 -4.85 -3.67
N HIS A 73 -6.03 -4.31 -4.34
CA HIS A 73 -4.66 -4.77 -4.20
C HIS A 73 -3.64 -3.61 -4.10
N PRO A 74 -2.60 -3.74 -3.25
CA PRO A 74 -1.56 -2.72 -3.10
C PRO A 74 -0.75 -2.50 -4.38
N THR A 75 -0.76 -3.46 -5.30
CA THR A 75 -0.15 -3.36 -6.62
C THR A 75 -0.85 -2.35 -7.52
N GLU A 76 -2.13 -2.03 -7.30
CA GLU A 76 -2.81 -0.94 -8.02
C GLU A 76 -2.15 0.42 -7.72
N ILE A 77 -1.68 0.62 -6.48
CA ILE A 77 -0.95 1.82 -6.09
C ILE A 77 0.39 1.88 -6.82
N ILE A 78 1.06 0.73 -6.99
CA ILE A 78 2.31 0.63 -7.74
C ILE A 78 2.07 0.94 -9.22
N CYS A 79 1.04 0.37 -9.84
CA CYS A 79 0.69 0.66 -11.23
C CYS A 79 0.39 2.15 -11.44
N HIS A 80 -0.33 2.78 -10.51
CA HIS A 80 -0.55 4.22 -10.53
C HIS A 80 0.75 5.01 -10.36
N ALA A 81 1.64 4.60 -9.46
CA ALA A 81 2.95 5.24 -9.30
C ALA A 81 3.77 5.14 -10.61
N CYS A 82 3.80 3.98 -11.27
CA CYS A 82 4.43 3.82 -12.59
C CYS A 82 3.79 4.73 -13.64
N SER A 83 2.47 4.88 -13.65
CA SER A 83 1.79 5.79 -14.59
C SER A 83 2.18 7.26 -14.37
N PHE A 84 2.33 7.68 -13.11
CA PHE A 84 2.80 9.04 -12.79
C PHE A 84 4.27 9.24 -13.17
N MET A 85 5.11 8.24 -12.88
CA MET A 85 6.51 8.28 -13.27
C MET A 85 6.64 8.36 -14.79
N ASP A 86 5.93 7.53 -15.55
CA ASP A 86 5.92 7.55 -17.02
C ASP A 86 5.51 8.93 -17.56
N PHE A 87 4.39 9.47 -17.06
CA PHE A 87 3.94 10.81 -17.41
C PHE A 87 4.97 11.90 -17.08
N TRP A 88 5.65 11.82 -15.93
CA TRP A 88 6.64 12.82 -15.52
C TRP A 88 8.03 12.58 -16.15
N THR A 89 8.34 11.39 -16.66
CA THR A 89 9.63 11.10 -17.29
C THR A 89 9.87 11.97 -18.51
N GLY A 90 8.81 12.33 -19.25
CA GLY A 90 8.89 13.21 -20.42
C GLY A 90 9.47 14.60 -20.13
N LEU A 91 9.56 15.02 -18.86
CA LEU A 91 10.20 16.28 -18.46
C LEU A 91 11.72 16.19 -18.28
N HIS A 92 12.31 14.99 -18.36
CA HIS A 92 13.73 14.76 -18.09
C HIS A 92 14.55 14.55 -19.38
N LYS A 93 15.89 14.61 -19.26
CA LYS A 93 16.80 14.31 -20.38
C LYS A 93 16.73 12.84 -20.78
N VAL A 94 17.01 12.53 -22.04
CA VAL A 94 16.91 11.18 -22.64
C VAL A 94 17.64 10.11 -21.82
N ASP A 95 18.85 10.39 -21.33
CA ASP A 95 19.61 9.43 -20.52
C ASP A 95 18.91 9.07 -19.21
N LEU A 96 18.29 10.07 -18.57
CA LEU A 96 17.55 9.88 -17.33
C LEU A 96 16.20 9.20 -17.58
N GLN A 97 15.56 9.46 -18.72
CA GLN A 97 14.34 8.77 -19.14
C GLN A 97 14.56 7.27 -19.31
N ALA A 98 15.65 6.87 -19.98
CA ALA A 98 15.96 5.46 -20.18
C ALA A 98 16.12 4.73 -18.84
N GLN A 99 16.86 5.32 -17.90
CA GLN A 99 17.06 4.75 -16.58
C GLN A 99 15.76 4.64 -15.77
N LEU A 100 14.91 5.68 -15.82
CA LEU A 100 13.60 5.66 -15.15
C LEU A 100 12.68 4.60 -15.75
N ASN A 101 12.65 4.47 -17.08
CA ASN A 101 11.83 3.50 -17.79
C ASN A 101 12.22 2.06 -17.45
N ASP A 102 13.53 1.76 -17.35
CA ASP A 102 13.97 0.44 -16.94
C ASP A 102 13.61 0.14 -15.48
N GLY A 103 13.75 1.12 -14.58
CA GLY A 103 13.28 1.00 -13.21
C GLY A 103 11.77 0.74 -13.11
N MET A 104 10.96 1.44 -13.90
CA MET A 104 9.50 1.24 -13.94
C MET A 104 9.12 -0.14 -14.46
N LYS A 105 9.81 -0.68 -15.47
CA LYS A 105 9.57 -2.04 -15.96
C LYS A 105 9.82 -3.09 -14.88
N ILE A 106 10.92 -2.95 -14.13
CA ILE A 106 11.26 -3.86 -13.02
C ILE A 106 10.22 -3.77 -11.90
N LEU A 107 9.78 -2.55 -11.57
CA LEU A 107 8.75 -2.28 -10.58
C LEU A 107 7.40 -2.92 -10.97
N LEU A 108 6.99 -2.75 -12.22
CA LEU A 108 5.76 -3.34 -12.74
C LEU A 108 5.84 -4.87 -12.79
N ALA A 109 6.95 -5.43 -13.28
CA ALA A 109 7.16 -6.88 -13.31
C ALA A 109 7.09 -7.50 -11.90
N THR A 110 7.65 -6.82 -10.90
CA THR A 110 7.59 -7.28 -9.51
C THR A 110 6.17 -7.20 -8.95
N ALA A 111 5.44 -6.13 -9.24
CA ALA A 111 4.03 -6.01 -8.87
C ALA A 111 3.17 -7.11 -9.52
N CYS A 112 3.38 -7.40 -10.80
CA CYS A 112 2.70 -8.48 -11.51
C CYS A 112 3.01 -9.85 -10.90
N ARG A 113 4.28 -10.14 -10.59
CA ARG A 113 4.68 -11.38 -9.92
C ARG A 113 3.98 -11.55 -8.57
N ILE A 114 3.88 -10.48 -7.79
CA ILE A 114 3.18 -10.50 -6.50
C ILE A 114 1.69 -10.77 -6.69
N LEU A 115 1.05 -10.16 -7.70
CA LEU A 115 -0.36 -10.44 -8.02
C LEU A 115 -0.59 -11.91 -8.36
N VAL A 116 0.23 -12.49 -9.24
CA VAL A 116 0.11 -13.90 -9.67
C VAL A 116 0.32 -14.85 -8.48
N ASN A 117 1.31 -14.57 -7.63
CA ASN A 117 1.59 -15.39 -6.44
C ASN A 117 0.46 -15.32 -5.41
N GLN A 118 -0.20 -14.17 -5.25
CA GLN A 118 -1.35 -14.01 -4.35
C GLN A 118 -2.60 -14.74 -4.87
N GLN A 119 -2.79 -14.83 -6.19
CA GLN A 119 -3.88 -15.57 -6.82
C GLN A 119 -3.68 -17.09 -6.78
N SER A 120 -2.42 -17.54 -6.72
CA SER A 120 -2.06 -18.96 -6.69
C SER A 120 -2.03 -19.56 -5.28
N ALA A 121 -2.14 -18.72 -4.24
CA ALA A 121 -2.24 -19.20 -2.86
C ALA A 121 -3.65 -19.76 -2.61
N PRO A 122 -3.78 -20.97 -2.02
CA PRO A 122 -5.10 -21.47 -1.61
C PRO A 122 -5.75 -20.45 -0.67
N PRO A 123 -7.08 -20.24 -0.74
CA PRO A 123 -7.75 -19.30 0.14
C PRO A 123 -7.45 -19.69 1.58
N ALA A 124 -6.85 -18.77 2.34
CA ALA A 124 -6.64 -18.97 3.76
C ALA A 124 -7.99 -19.31 4.40
N PRO A 125 -8.10 -20.35 5.25
CA PRO A 125 -9.35 -20.65 5.91
C PRO A 125 -9.76 -19.39 6.68
N LEU A 126 -10.98 -18.92 6.42
CA LEU A 126 -11.60 -17.81 7.12
C LEU A 126 -11.45 -18.09 8.63
N ARG A 127 -10.57 -17.34 9.31
CA ARG A 127 -10.57 -17.30 10.77
C ARG A 127 -11.85 -16.57 11.16
N LEU A 128 -12.92 -17.34 11.36
CA LEU A 128 -14.15 -16.89 11.97
C LEU A 128 -13.77 -16.24 13.30
N MET A 129 -14.04 -14.94 13.46
CA MET A 129 -13.97 -14.32 14.78
C MET A 129 -14.93 -15.08 15.70
N PRO A 130 -14.56 -15.35 16.97
CA PRO A 130 -15.52 -15.86 17.94
C PRO A 130 -16.70 -14.89 17.99
N VAL A 131 -17.89 -15.44 17.77
CA VAL A 131 -19.17 -14.75 18.00
C VAL A 131 -19.15 -14.25 19.44
N PRO A 132 -19.44 -12.96 19.71
CA PRO A 132 -19.70 -12.51 21.05
C PRO A 132 -20.91 -13.28 21.58
N GLU A 133 -20.75 -13.99 22.69
CA GLU A 133 -21.87 -14.59 23.41
C GLU A 133 -22.79 -13.45 23.86
N GLU A 134 -23.94 -13.32 23.21
CA GLU A 134 -25.03 -12.49 23.71
C GLU A 134 -25.75 -13.28 24.81
N ASP A 135 -25.41 -12.98 26.06
CA ASP A 135 -26.25 -13.32 27.21
C ASP A 135 -27.50 -12.46 27.15
N GLY A 136 -28.48 -12.91 26.36
CA GLY A 136 -29.86 -12.47 26.41
C GLY A 136 -30.59 -13.20 27.53
N GLN A 137 -30.93 -12.48 28.59
CA GLN A 137 -31.99 -12.91 29.49
C GLN A 137 -32.99 -11.75 29.63
N GLU A 138 -34.07 -11.88 28.88
CA GLU A 138 -35.20 -10.95 28.79
C GLU A 138 -36.04 -10.96 30.09
N ASP A 139 -36.62 -9.79 30.34
CA ASP A 139 -37.37 -9.36 31.52
C ASP A 139 -38.76 -10.01 31.74
N GLU A 140 -39.21 -9.83 32.99
CA GLU A 140 -40.58 -9.49 33.40
C GLU A 140 -41.65 -10.59 33.55
N HIS A 141 -42.12 -10.76 34.79
CA HIS A 141 -43.55 -10.97 35.02
C HIS A 141 -44.02 -10.19 36.26
N LEU A 142 -44.73 -9.10 35.98
CA LEU A 142 -45.53 -8.31 36.91
C LEU A 142 -46.79 -9.12 37.27
N THR A 143 -47.16 -9.20 38.55
CA THR A 143 -48.56 -9.35 38.98
C THR A 143 -48.75 -8.71 40.35
N THR A 144 -49.53 -7.63 40.36
CA THR A 144 -50.09 -6.94 41.50
C THR A 144 -51.16 -7.79 42.19
N ARG A 145 -51.16 -7.90 43.53
CA ARG A 145 -52.41 -7.93 44.31
C ARG A 145 -52.20 -7.54 45.78
N ALA A 146 -53.21 -6.83 46.29
CA ALA A 146 -53.31 -6.12 47.56
C ALA A 146 -53.63 -7.00 48.79
N ASP A 147 -53.50 -6.36 49.96
CA ASP A 147 -54.18 -6.58 51.25
C ASP A 147 -54.05 -7.94 51.96
N ASN A 148 -53.33 -7.97 53.10
CA ASN A 148 -53.89 -7.89 54.46
C ASN A 148 -52.77 -8.02 55.52
#